data_AF-A0A9E3D5P6-F1
#
_entry.id   AF-A0A9E3D5P6-F1
#
_cell.length_a   1.000
_cell.length_b   1.000
_cell.length_c   1.000
_cell.angle_alpha   90.00
_cell.angle_beta   90.00
_cell.angle_gamma   90.00
#
_symmetry.space_group_name_H-M   'P 1'
#
loop_
_entity.id
_entity.type
_entity.pdbx_description
1 polymer ?
#
loop_
_entity_poly.entity_id
_entity_poly.type
_entity_poly.pdbx_seq_one_letter_code
_entity_poly.pdbx_strand_id
1 'polypeptide(L)'
;MSRLAKYGTGVGLAAIHLGALAAFVPALFRMSDLVVAAILAYLTGVLGVTLCYHRVLTHRSLRLRKPIEYLFALFGTLALQGDPLRWVATHRKHHAYADREGDPHSISLGFRWAHVDWLYRQNVAIPTPDEIARYAPDLYADPFYRTLAYIGLPLQFVLAAVLFLAGGWAWVVWGVFVRLVFSYHSTWFVNSAAHMLGYRTYRTNDQSTNCWWVAALAFGEGWHNNHHAFPFSARHGLRWFEIDVTWWHVKALELLRLADRVRLPSRLMQRRLAYANVRSLGASLAAARGDKVRADGTGMYTGAARRPTRSTA
;
A
#
# COMPACT_ATOMS: atom_id res chain seq x y z
N MET A 1 -15.93 -14.36 -13.37
CA MET A 1 -16.97 -13.35 -13.06
C MET A 1 -18.02 -13.31 -14.16
N SER A 2 -19.31 -13.35 -13.81
CA SER A 2 -20.42 -13.18 -14.76
C SER A 2 -20.43 -11.76 -15.37
N ARG A 3 -21.05 -11.57 -16.54
CA ARG A 3 -21.18 -10.24 -17.17
C ARG A 3 -21.92 -9.25 -16.26
N LEU A 4 -22.95 -9.71 -15.54
CA LEU A 4 -23.74 -8.90 -14.60
C LEU A 4 -22.89 -8.32 -13.45
N ALA A 5 -22.00 -9.13 -12.85
CA ALA A 5 -21.13 -8.66 -11.77
C ALA A 5 -20.15 -7.55 -12.22
N LYS A 6 -19.70 -7.59 -13.50
CA LYS A 6 -18.80 -6.57 -14.07
C LYS A 6 -19.49 -5.21 -14.22
N TYR A 7 -20.69 -5.23 -14.83
CA TYR A 7 -21.50 -4.03 -14.96
C TYR A 7 -21.88 -3.48 -13.58
N GLY A 8 -22.15 -4.34 -12.60
CA GLY A 8 -22.38 -3.94 -11.21
C GLY A 8 -21.23 -3.15 -10.59
N THR A 9 -19.98 -3.65 -10.68
CA THR A 9 -18.80 -2.93 -10.15
C THR A 9 -18.61 -1.59 -10.85
N GLY A 10 -18.65 -1.55 -12.19
CA GLY A 10 -18.48 -0.31 -12.95
C GLY A 10 -19.54 0.74 -12.63
N VAL A 11 -20.81 0.34 -12.56
CA VAL A 11 -21.93 1.21 -12.19
C VAL A 11 -21.80 1.71 -10.76
N GLY A 12 -21.43 0.85 -9.81
CA GLY A 12 -21.21 1.22 -8.42
C GLY A 12 -20.07 2.24 -8.25
N LEU A 13 -18.94 2.02 -8.94
CA LEU A 13 -17.85 2.99 -8.97
C LEU A 13 -18.32 4.33 -9.56
N ALA A 14 -18.99 4.31 -10.72
CA ALA A 14 -19.51 5.54 -11.33
C ALA A 14 -20.47 6.29 -10.40
N ALA A 15 -21.42 5.59 -9.76
CA ALA A 15 -22.36 6.19 -8.81
C ALA A 15 -21.64 6.84 -7.62
N ILE A 16 -20.59 6.19 -7.09
CA ILE A 16 -19.80 6.74 -5.97
C ILE A 16 -19.09 8.03 -6.40
N HIS A 17 -18.48 8.05 -7.58
CA HIS A 17 -17.77 9.23 -8.09
C HIS A 17 -18.74 10.38 -8.41
N LEU A 18 -19.88 10.08 -9.03
CA LEU A 18 -20.93 11.06 -9.30
C LEU A 18 -21.50 11.65 -8.00
N GLY A 19 -21.74 10.81 -6.98
CA GLY A 19 -22.15 11.27 -5.66
C GLY A 19 -21.13 12.19 -4.99
N ALA A 20 -19.83 11.93 -5.18
CA ALA A 20 -18.77 12.79 -4.64
C ALA A 20 -18.75 14.19 -5.30
N LEU A 21 -19.22 14.34 -6.55
CA LEU A 21 -19.32 15.65 -7.20
C LEU A 21 -20.31 16.59 -6.50
N ALA A 22 -21.24 16.06 -5.69
CA ALA A 22 -22.13 16.88 -4.86
C ALA A 22 -21.36 17.74 -3.83
N ALA A 23 -20.09 17.42 -3.56
CA ALA A 23 -19.21 18.24 -2.72
C ALA A 23 -18.98 19.66 -3.28
N PHE A 24 -19.18 19.87 -4.59
CA PHE A 24 -19.06 21.19 -5.23
C PHE A 24 -20.33 22.04 -5.10
N VAL A 25 -21.41 21.50 -4.53
CA VAL A 25 -22.62 22.27 -4.22
C VAL A 25 -22.37 23.05 -2.92
N PRO A 26 -22.38 24.40 -2.92
CA PRO A 26 -22.01 25.18 -1.73
C PRO A 26 -22.82 24.87 -0.47
N ALA A 27 -24.10 24.51 -0.63
CA ALA A 27 -24.98 24.13 0.49
C ALA A 27 -24.58 22.81 1.19
N LEU A 28 -23.73 22.00 0.55
CA LEU A 28 -23.23 20.72 1.03
C LEU A 28 -21.75 20.81 1.47
N PHE A 29 -21.27 22.01 1.80
CA PHE A 29 -19.90 22.21 2.28
C PHE A 29 -19.85 23.07 3.55
N ARG A 30 -19.37 22.45 4.62
CA ARG A 30 -19.01 23.05 5.91
C ARG A 30 -17.73 22.41 6.43
N MET A 31 -17.01 23.10 7.32
CA MET A 31 -15.78 22.55 7.90
C MET A 31 -16.02 21.24 8.68
N SER A 32 -17.18 21.06 9.29
CA SER A 32 -17.60 19.80 9.90
C SER A 32 -17.55 18.61 8.93
N ASP A 33 -17.85 18.85 7.66
CA ASP A 33 -18.03 17.82 6.65
C ASP A 33 -16.65 17.29 6.21
N LEU A 34 -15.66 18.19 6.11
CA LEU A 34 -14.25 17.82 5.95
C LEU A 34 -13.73 17.02 7.14
N VAL A 35 -14.06 17.42 8.36
CA VAL A 35 -13.62 16.73 9.58
C VAL A 35 -14.18 15.31 9.63
N VAL A 36 -15.47 15.11 9.35
CA VAL A 36 -16.06 13.76 9.34
C VAL A 36 -15.48 12.90 8.22
N ALA A 37 -15.24 13.47 7.03
CA ALA A 37 -14.56 12.76 5.94
C ALA A 37 -13.14 12.34 6.34
N ALA A 38 -12.37 13.24 6.97
CA ALA A 38 -11.00 12.97 7.40
C ALA A 38 -10.95 11.88 8.50
N ILE A 39 -11.83 11.96 9.50
CA ILE A 39 -11.93 10.95 10.57
C ILE A 39 -12.28 9.59 9.96
N LEU A 40 -13.30 9.53 9.11
CA LEU A 40 -13.70 8.26 8.50
C LEU A 40 -12.64 7.73 7.53
N ALA A 41 -11.99 8.59 6.74
CA ALA A 41 -10.87 8.20 5.88
C ALA A 41 -9.71 7.62 6.70
N TYR A 42 -9.44 8.19 7.87
CA TYR A 42 -8.43 7.67 8.79
C TYR A 42 -8.82 6.32 9.37
N LEU A 43 -10.04 6.18 9.90
CA LEU A 43 -10.52 4.91 10.47
C LEU A 43 -10.53 3.80 9.41
N THR A 44 -11.09 4.06 8.23
CA THR A 44 -11.20 3.04 7.18
C THR A 44 -9.88 2.81 6.44
N GLY A 45 -9.10 3.87 6.20
CA GLY A 45 -7.81 3.80 5.49
C GLY A 45 -6.67 3.32 6.37
N VAL A 46 -6.34 4.07 7.43
CA VAL A 46 -5.20 3.75 8.32
C VAL A 46 -5.48 2.45 9.09
N LEU A 47 -6.52 2.44 9.92
CA LEU A 47 -6.77 1.29 10.80
C LEU A 47 -7.34 0.09 10.04
N GLY A 48 -8.28 0.34 9.12
CA GLY A 48 -8.95 -0.69 8.35
C GLY A 48 -8.09 -1.33 7.27
N VAL A 49 -7.67 -0.55 6.27
CA VAL A 49 -6.97 -1.09 5.10
C VAL A 49 -5.49 -1.31 5.38
N THR A 50 -4.73 -0.26 5.71
CA THR A 50 -3.26 -0.35 5.77
C THR A 50 -2.78 -1.15 6.98
N LEU A 51 -3.35 -0.94 8.17
CA LEU A 51 -2.97 -1.69 9.36
C LEU A 51 -3.58 -3.10 9.35
N CYS A 52 -4.91 -3.21 9.25
CA CYS A 52 -5.59 -4.49 9.41
C CYS A 52 -5.52 -5.35 8.14
N TYR A 53 -6.15 -4.96 7.03
CA TYR A 53 -6.20 -5.80 5.83
C TYR A 53 -4.80 -6.12 5.29
N HIS A 54 -3.94 -5.12 5.18
CA HIS A 54 -2.62 -5.29 4.61
C HIS A 54 -1.61 -5.89 5.60
N ARG A 55 -1.24 -5.16 6.66
CA ARG A 55 -0.15 -5.59 7.55
C ARG A 55 -0.52 -6.81 8.41
N VAL A 56 -1.69 -6.81 9.04
CA VAL A 56 -2.12 -7.90 9.94
C VAL A 56 -2.63 -9.11 9.16
N LEU A 57 -3.69 -8.95 8.37
CA LEU A 57 -4.39 -10.08 7.75
C LEU A 57 -3.63 -10.63 6.54
N THR A 58 -3.06 -9.77 5.69
CA THR A 58 -2.35 -10.25 4.51
C THR A 58 -0.95 -10.74 4.84
N HIS A 59 -0.15 -9.89 5.48
CA HIS A 59 1.29 -10.13 5.67
C HIS A 59 1.68 -10.74 7.01
N ARG A 60 0.75 -10.76 7.98
CA ARG A 60 1.00 -11.26 9.34
C ARG A 60 2.26 -10.65 9.94
N SER A 61 2.44 -9.35 9.71
CA SER A 61 3.63 -8.61 10.13
C SER A 61 3.61 -8.26 11.62
N LEU A 62 2.44 -8.36 12.24
CA LEU A 62 2.18 -8.27 13.67
C LEU A 62 0.91 -9.05 14.01
N ARG A 63 0.66 -9.26 15.30
CA ARG A 63 -0.57 -9.86 15.81
C ARG A 63 -1.29 -8.85 16.70
N LEU A 64 -2.55 -8.57 16.36
CA LEU A 64 -3.44 -7.78 17.21
C LEU A 64 -4.18 -8.68 18.22
N ARG A 65 -4.64 -8.10 19.33
CA ARG A 65 -5.67 -8.76 20.15
C ARG A 65 -6.93 -8.93 19.29
N LYS A 66 -7.53 -10.12 19.33
CA LYS A 66 -8.61 -10.51 18.39
C LYS A 66 -9.80 -9.54 18.35
N PRO A 67 -10.29 -8.95 19.47
CA PRO A 67 -11.36 -7.95 19.41
C PRO A 67 -10.97 -6.68 18.63
N ILE A 68 -9.72 -6.24 18.77
CA ILE A 68 -9.19 -5.08 18.04
C ILE A 68 -8.99 -5.41 16.56
N GLU A 69 -8.51 -6.61 16.26
CA GLU A 69 -8.41 -7.12 14.88
C GLU A 69 -9.79 -7.10 14.19
N TYR A 70 -10.83 -7.60 14.85
CA TYR A 70 -12.19 -7.61 14.33
C TYR A 70 -12.76 -6.20 14.15
N LEU A 71 -12.57 -5.31 15.12
CA LEU A 71 -12.98 -3.92 15.00
C LEU A 71 -12.33 -3.23 13.80
N PHE A 72 -11.02 -3.42 13.61
CA PHE A 72 -10.31 -2.82 12.49
C PHE A 72 -10.70 -3.48 11.15
N ALA A 73 -10.97 -4.78 11.12
CA ALA A 73 -11.50 -5.43 9.93
C ALA A 73 -12.89 -4.91 9.55
N LEU A 74 -13.74 -4.54 10.53
CA LEU A 74 -15.01 -3.86 10.28
C LEU A 74 -14.79 -2.47 9.67
N PHE A 75 -13.81 -1.70 10.15
CA PHE A 75 -13.42 -0.43 9.52
C PHE A 75 -12.90 -0.63 8.09
N GLY A 76 -12.13 -1.69 7.84
CA GLY A 76 -11.68 -2.05 6.48
C GLY A 76 -12.85 -2.41 5.57
N THR A 77 -13.89 -3.06 6.10
CA THR A 77 -15.11 -3.38 5.35
C THR A 77 -15.84 -2.10 4.93
N LEU A 78 -15.83 -1.07 5.78
CA LEU A 78 -16.32 0.27 5.46
C LEU A 78 -15.46 1.01 4.41
N ALA A 79 -14.30 0.51 3.99
CA ALA A 79 -13.55 1.10 2.88
C ALA A 79 -14.13 0.72 1.50
N LEU A 80 -15.03 -0.28 1.42
CA LEU A 80 -15.59 -0.82 0.17
C LEU A 80 -14.56 -1.22 -0.90
N GLN A 81 -13.36 -1.64 -0.51
CA GLN A 81 -12.32 -2.10 -1.44
C GLN A 81 -12.39 -3.61 -1.73
N GLY A 82 -13.52 -4.25 -1.43
CA GLY A 82 -13.67 -5.69 -1.30
C GLY A 82 -13.73 -6.12 0.16
N ASP A 83 -14.37 -7.26 0.40
CA ASP A 83 -14.41 -7.88 1.71
C ASP A 83 -13.02 -8.39 2.14
N PRO A 84 -12.78 -8.66 3.44
CA PRO A 84 -11.47 -9.07 3.91
C PRO A 84 -10.91 -10.32 3.19
N LEU A 85 -11.75 -11.29 2.85
CA LEU A 85 -11.31 -12.53 2.20
C LEU A 85 -10.82 -12.24 0.79
N ARG A 86 -11.63 -11.53 0.00
CA ARG A 86 -11.29 -11.16 -1.38
C ARG A 86 -10.08 -10.24 -1.42
N TRP A 87 -10.03 -9.22 -0.55
CA TRP A 87 -8.92 -8.27 -0.51
C TRP A 87 -7.60 -8.97 -0.20
N VAL A 88 -7.56 -9.79 0.87
CA VAL A 88 -6.37 -10.55 1.26
C VAL A 88 -5.97 -11.56 0.18
N ALA A 89 -6.91 -12.29 -0.40
CA ALA A 89 -6.62 -13.23 -1.48
C ALA A 89 -6.04 -12.53 -2.72
N THR A 90 -6.63 -11.42 -3.14
CA THR A 90 -6.15 -10.60 -4.25
C THR A 90 -4.75 -10.07 -3.97
N HIS A 91 -4.48 -9.56 -2.76
CA HIS A 91 -3.19 -8.99 -2.39
C HIS A 91 -2.09 -10.06 -2.26
N ARG A 92 -2.41 -11.23 -1.70
CA ARG A 92 -1.48 -12.38 -1.65
C ARG A 92 -1.17 -12.90 -3.06
N LYS A 93 -2.17 -12.95 -3.95
CA LYS A 93 -1.97 -13.32 -5.36
C LYS A 93 -1.12 -12.26 -6.10
N HIS A 94 -1.34 -10.97 -5.85
CA HIS A 94 -0.48 -9.90 -6.36
C HIS A 94 0.98 -10.13 -5.97
N HIS A 95 1.31 -10.34 -4.69
CA HIS A 95 2.71 -10.61 -4.32
C HIS A 95 3.30 -11.87 -4.94
N ALA A 96 2.51 -12.92 -5.17
CA ALA A 96 2.98 -14.14 -5.82
C ALA A 96 3.35 -13.90 -7.30
N TYR A 97 2.62 -13.01 -7.98
CA TYR A 97 2.72 -12.79 -9.42
C TYR A 97 3.07 -11.35 -9.82
N ALA A 98 3.56 -10.53 -8.89
CA ALA A 98 3.68 -9.08 -9.05
C ALA A 98 4.28 -8.69 -10.41
N ASP A 99 3.56 -7.83 -11.14
CA ASP A 99 3.88 -7.31 -12.46
C ASP A 99 4.07 -8.37 -13.58
N ARG A 100 3.62 -9.61 -13.35
CA ARG A 100 3.65 -10.73 -14.29
C ARG A 100 2.25 -11.28 -14.56
N GLU A 101 2.15 -12.25 -15.46
CA GLU A 101 0.89 -12.95 -15.70
C GLU A 101 0.37 -13.60 -14.41
N GLY A 102 -0.91 -13.40 -14.11
CA GLY A 102 -1.56 -13.85 -12.89
C GLY A 102 -1.72 -12.77 -11.81
N ASP A 103 -1.06 -11.62 -11.94
CA ASP A 103 -1.29 -10.45 -11.07
C ASP A 103 -2.57 -9.70 -11.48
N PRO A 104 -3.57 -9.58 -10.58
CA PRO A 104 -4.84 -8.90 -10.88
C PRO A 104 -4.68 -7.47 -11.36
N HIS A 105 -3.69 -6.72 -10.89
CA HIS A 105 -3.50 -5.30 -11.17
C HIS A 105 -2.08 -4.97 -11.65
N SER A 106 -1.49 -5.90 -12.41
CA SER A 106 -0.16 -5.79 -12.99
C SER A 106 0.07 -4.45 -13.71
N ILE A 107 1.15 -3.75 -13.36
CA ILE A 107 1.52 -2.49 -14.03
C ILE A 107 1.97 -2.69 -15.48
N SER A 108 2.39 -3.91 -15.82
CA SER A 108 2.82 -4.29 -17.16
C SER A 108 1.69 -4.17 -18.20
N LEU A 109 0.43 -4.14 -17.75
CA LEU A 109 -0.76 -3.87 -18.58
C LEU A 109 -1.09 -2.36 -18.70
N GLY A 110 -0.26 -1.50 -18.10
CA GLY A 110 -0.34 -0.05 -18.17
C GLY A 110 -0.98 0.60 -16.95
N PHE A 111 -0.70 1.90 -16.75
CA PHE A 111 -1.15 2.69 -15.61
C PHE A 111 -2.67 2.60 -15.40
N ARG A 112 -3.46 2.78 -16.46
CA ARG A 112 -4.94 2.74 -16.38
C ARG A 112 -5.46 1.39 -15.90
N TRP A 113 -4.80 0.30 -16.31
CA TRP A 113 -5.12 -1.05 -15.87
C TRP A 113 -4.91 -1.20 -14.37
N ALA A 114 -3.68 -0.95 -13.91
CA ALA A 114 -3.32 -1.07 -12.50
C ALA A 114 -4.10 -0.12 -11.59
N HIS A 115 -4.50 1.05 -12.10
CA HIS A 115 -5.24 2.04 -11.34
C HIS A 115 -6.73 1.67 -11.19
N VAL A 116 -7.45 1.35 -12.26
CA VAL A 116 -8.92 1.17 -12.16
C VAL A 116 -9.51 0.11 -13.09
N ASP A 117 -8.97 -0.09 -14.30
CA ASP A 117 -9.64 -0.96 -15.28
C ASP A 117 -9.70 -2.42 -14.82
N TRP A 118 -8.74 -2.87 -14.01
CA TRP A 118 -8.68 -4.23 -13.48
C TRP A 118 -9.92 -4.63 -12.65
N LEU A 119 -10.66 -3.66 -12.11
CA LEU A 119 -11.81 -3.87 -11.24
C LEU A 119 -13.10 -4.22 -12.00
N TYR A 120 -13.31 -3.61 -13.16
CA TYR A 120 -14.59 -3.67 -13.89
C TYR A 120 -14.46 -4.25 -15.31
N ARG A 121 -13.26 -4.30 -15.89
CA ARG A 121 -13.02 -5.02 -17.14
C ARG A 121 -12.88 -6.52 -16.90
N GLN A 122 -12.88 -7.29 -17.99
CA GLN A 122 -12.64 -8.73 -17.88
C GLN A 122 -11.23 -9.00 -17.36
N ASN A 123 -11.16 -9.58 -16.18
CA ASN A 123 -9.91 -9.90 -15.52
C ASN A 123 -10.00 -11.32 -14.95
N VAL A 124 -9.28 -12.24 -15.59
CA VAL A 124 -9.21 -13.66 -15.16
C VAL A 124 -8.26 -13.88 -14.00
N ALA A 125 -7.40 -12.89 -13.69
CA ALA A 125 -6.48 -12.96 -12.57
C ALA A 125 -7.18 -12.65 -11.23
N ILE A 126 -8.36 -12.03 -11.23
CA ILE A 126 -9.19 -11.87 -10.02
C ILE A 126 -9.49 -13.26 -9.42
N PRO A 127 -9.19 -13.47 -8.12
CA PRO A 127 -9.42 -14.76 -7.47
C PRO A 127 -10.86 -15.28 -7.61
N THR A 128 -10.99 -16.55 -8.00
CA THR A 128 -12.25 -17.31 -7.89
C THR A 128 -12.60 -17.63 -6.42
N PRO A 129 -13.83 -18.05 -6.09
CA PRO A 129 -14.15 -18.48 -4.71
C PRO A 129 -13.21 -19.55 -4.17
N ASP A 130 -12.84 -20.54 -4.98
CA ASP A 130 -11.89 -21.60 -4.58
C ASP A 130 -10.48 -21.04 -4.36
N GLU A 131 -10.04 -20.11 -5.21
CA GLU A 131 -8.78 -19.40 -5.02
C GLU A 131 -8.81 -18.53 -3.75
N ILE A 132 -9.93 -17.90 -3.42
CA ILE A 132 -10.07 -17.14 -2.16
C ILE A 132 -9.87 -18.06 -0.96
N ALA A 133 -10.50 -19.23 -0.95
CA ALA A 133 -10.30 -20.22 0.12
C ALA A 133 -8.85 -20.71 0.18
N ARG A 134 -8.17 -20.84 -0.97
CA ARG A 134 -6.76 -21.25 -1.05
C ARG A 134 -5.78 -20.16 -0.60
N TYR A 135 -5.98 -18.90 -1.01
CA TYR A 135 -5.08 -17.79 -0.72
C TYR A 135 -5.34 -17.17 0.66
N ALA A 136 -6.57 -17.25 1.19
CA ALA A 136 -6.95 -16.73 2.51
C ALA A 136 -7.58 -17.80 3.42
N PRO A 137 -6.98 -19.00 3.59
CA PRO A 137 -7.60 -20.11 4.32
C PRO A 137 -7.82 -19.79 5.81
N ASP A 138 -6.94 -18.98 6.39
CA ASP A 138 -7.01 -18.48 7.75
C ASP A 138 -8.24 -17.61 8.00
N LEU A 139 -8.59 -16.74 7.04
CA LEU A 139 -9.80 -15.92 7.14
C LEU A 139 -11.04 -16.74 6.78
N TYR A 140 -10.94 -17.64 5.80
CA TYR A 140 -12.05 -18.45 5.32
C TYR A 140 -12.59 -19.38 6.41
N ALA A 141 -11.72 -19.88 7.30
CA ALA A 141 -12.12 -20.72 8.43
C ALA A 141 -12.93 -19.95 9.50
N ASP A 142 -12.74 -18.64 9.62
CA ASP A 142 -13.32 -17.82 10.68
C ASP A 142 -14.70 -17.24 10.25
N PRO A 143 -15.79 -17.56 10.97
CA PRO A 143 -17.14 -17.11 10.60
C PRO A 143 -17.27 -15.58 10.58
N PHE A 144 -16.51 -14.86 11.41
CA PHE A 144 -16.58 -13.39 11.44
C PHE A 144 -16.20 -12.79 10.08
N TYR A 145 -15.08 -13.23 9.49
CA TYR A 145 -14.65 -12.74 8.18
C TYR A 145 -15.60 -13.17 7.05
N ARG A 146 -16.18 -14.37 7.13
CA ARG A 146 -17.24 -14.80 6.18
C ARG A 146 -18.47 -13.90 6.27
N THR A 147 -18.89 -13.47 7.46
CA THR A 147 -19.99 -12.52 7.60
C THR A 147 -19.66 -11.17 6.98
N LEU A 148 -18.43 -10.66 7.15
CA LEU A 148 -17.98 -9.40 6.53
C LEU A 148 -18.09 -9.41 5.00
N ALA A 149 -18.03 -10.59 4.36
CA ALA A 149 -18.22 -10.73 2.91
C ALA A 149 -19.60 -10.33 2.40
N TYR A 150 -20.61 -10.31 3.26
CA TYR A 150 -22.00 -10.04 2.88
C TYR A 150 -22.53 -8.70 3.41
N ILE A 151 -21.96 -8.18 4.50
CA ILE A 151 -22.51 -7.01 5.19
C ILE A 151 -21.88 -5.68 4.78
N GLY A 152 -20.86 -5.66 3.90
CA GLY A 152 -20.15 -4.42 3.57
C GLY A 152 -21.04 -3.32 3.01
N LEU A 153 -21.92 -3.64 2.04
CA LEU A 153 -22.86 -2.67 1.49
C LEU A 153 -23.99 -2.29 2.47
N PRO A 154 -24.66 -3.25 3.17
CA PRO A 154 -25.59 -2.91 4.26
C PRO A 154 -24.98 -1.98 5.31
N LEU A 155 -23.73 -2.22 5.71
CA LEU A 155 -23.04 -1.41 6.71
C LEU A 155 -22.78 0.02 6.23
N GLN A 156 -22.57 0.22 4.92
CA GLN A 156 -22.50 1.58 4.35
C GLN A 156 -23.83 2.31 4.40
N PHE A 157 -24.95 1.63 4.15
CA PHE A 157 -26.27 2.25 4.26
C PHE A 157 -26.58 2.63 5.72
N VAL A 158 -26.19 1.79 6.68
CA VAL A 158 -26.29 2.12 8.11
C VAL A 158 -25.43 3.34 8.43
N LEU A 159 -24.17 3.39 7.99
CA LEU A 159 -23.30 4.54 8.18
C LEU A 159 -23.90 5.81 7.55
N ALA A 160 -24.42 5.72 6.33
CA ALA A 160 -25.06 6.83 5.63
C ALA A 160 -26.28 7.36 6.40
N ALA A 161 -27.13 6.47 6.94
CA ALA A 161 -28.28 6.86 7.74
C ALA A 161 -27.85 7.57 9.04
N VAL A 162 -26.83 7.06 9.73
CA VAL A 162 -26.27 7.70 10.93
C VAL A 162 -25.70 9.09 10.60
N LEU A 163 -24.95 9.21 9.51
CA LEU A 163 -24.40 10.50 9.06
C LEU A 163 -25.50 11.48 8.68
N PHE A 164 -26.55 11.01 8.01
CA PHE A 164 -27.70 11.83 7.64
C PHE A 164 -28.42 12.38 8.88
N LEU A 165 -28.66 11.53 9.89
CA LEU A 165 -29.30 11.96 11.14
C LEU A 165 -28.43 12.94 11.94
N ALA A 166 -27.10 12.81 11.86
CA ALA A 166 -26.17 13.66 12.62
C ALA A 166 -25.85 15.00 11.96
N GLY A 167 -25.73 15.05 10.63
CA GLY A 167 -25.29 16.25 9.89
C GLY A 167 -25.91 16.41 8.50
N GLY A 168 -26.99 15.69 8.22
CA GLY A 168 -27.74 15.78 6.97
C GLY A 168 -26.98 15.24 5.76
N TRP A 169 -27.45 15.61 4.57
CA TRP A 169 -26.86 15.16 3.30
C TRP A 169 -25.40 15.56 3.13
N ALA A 170 -24.96 16.68 3.73
CA ALA A 170 -23.56 17.10 3.64
C ALA A 170 -22.62 16.06 4.26
N TRP A 171 -22.96 15.53 5.44
CA TRP A 171 -22.17 14.47 6.07
C TRP A 171 -22.21 13.16 5.30
N VAL A 172 -23.31 12.84 4.61
CA VAL A 172 -23.38 11.67 3.73
C VAL A 172 -22.46 11.85 2.51
N VAL A 173 -22.52 13.00 1.84
CA VAL A 173 -21.66 13.32 0.69
C VAL A 173 -20.20 13.21 1.07
N TRP A 174 -19.79 13.85 2.16
CA TRP A 174 -18.39 13.89 2.56
C TRP A 174 -17.92 12.59 3.23
N GLY A 175 -18.69 12.07 4.18
CA GLY A 175 -18.35 10.87 4.95
C GLY A 175 -18.52 9.55 4.20
N VAL A 176 -19.36 9.49 3.17
CA VAL A 176 -19.49 8.30 2.31
C VAL A 176 -18.77 8.53 0.99
N PHE A 177 -19.28 9.43 0.15
CA PHE A 177 -18.85 9.50 -1.25
C PHE A 177 -17.45 10.08 -1.43
N VAL A 178 -17.18 11.29 -0.93
CA VAL A 178 -15.87 11.94 -1.06
C VAL A 178 -14.79 11.10 -0.39
N ARG A 179 -15.05 10.61 0.83
CA ARG A 179 -14.15 9.69 1.54
C ARG A 179 -13.82 8.44 0.73
N LEU A 180 -14.82 7.80 0.11
CA LEU A 180 -14.60 6.59 -0.70
C LEU A 180 -13.75 6.90 -1.93
N VAL A 181 -14.06 7.98 -2.67
CA VAL A 181 -13.25 8.40 -3.83
C VAL A 181 -11.81 8.69 -3.42
N PHE A 182 -11.60 9.43 -2.33
CA PHE A 182 -10.26 9.68 -1.79
C PHE A 182 -9.54 8.39 -1.43
N SER A 183 -10.21 7.48 -0.71
CA SER A 183 -9.64 6.20 -0.29
C SER A 183 -9.28 5.31 -1.48
N TYR A 184 -10.17 5.24 -2.48
CA TYR A 184 -9.97 4.47 -3.70
C TYR A 184 -8.76 4.95 -4.47
N HIS A 185 -8.70 6.22 -4.85
CA HIS A 185 -7.56 6.72 -5.61
C HIS A 185 -6.26 6.63 -4.82
N SER A 186 -6.28 6.88 -3.51
CA SER A 186 -5.09 6.73 -2.66
C SER A 186 -4.56 5.29 -2.71
N THR A 187 -5.42 4.28 -2.57
CA THR A 187 -5.02 2.87 -2.70
C THR A 187 -4.63 2.51 -4.13
N TRP A 188 -5.37 2.96 -5.14
CA TRP A 188 -5.10 2.64 -6.54
C TRP A 188 -3.79 3.24 -7.03
N PHE A 189 -3.35 4.37 -6.48
CA PHE A 189 -2.01 4.91 -6.71
C PHE A 189 -0.91 4.02 -6.14
N VAL A 190 -1.16 3.23 -5.10
CA VAL A 190 -0.20 2.21 -4.62
C VAL A 190 0.03 1.17 -5.71
N ASN A 191 -1.03 0.64 -6.33
CA ASN A 191 -0.92 -0.34 -7.41
C ASN A 191 -0.29 0.23 -8.68
N SER A 192 -0.54 1.52 -8.96
CA SER A 192 -0.18 2.15 -10.23
C SER A 192 1.07 3.01 -10.12
N ALA A 193 0.97 4.19 -9.49
CA ALA A 193 2.07 5.12 -9.35
C ALA A 193 3.25 4.53 -8.55
N ALA A 194 3.01 3.76 -7.49
CA ALA A 194 4.09 3.13 -6.72
C ALA A 194 4.67 1.86 -7.37
N HIS A 195 4.28 1.56 -8.61
CA HIS A 195 4.95 0.60 -9.50
C HIS A 195 5.57 1.28 -10.74
N MET A 196 5.61 2.61 -10.79
CA MET A 196 6.12 3.37 -11.94
C MET A 196 7.01 4.55 -11.56
N LEU A 197 6.68 5.24 -10.47
CA LEU A 197 7.22 6.56 -10.12
C LEU A 197 7.88 6.50 -8.75
N GLY A 198 9.13 6.96 -8.65
CA GLY A 198 9.86 7.03 -7.38
C GLY A 198 11.23 6.37 -7.45
N TYR A 199 11.86 6.22 -6.30
CA TYR A 199 13.18 5.59 -6.19
C TYR A 199 13.06 4.14 -5.72
N ARG A 200 14.13 3.36 -5.87
CA ARG A 200 14.20 2.00 -5.32
C ARG A 200 15.37 1.90 -4.36
N THR A 201 15.09 1.42 -3.16
CA THR A 201 16.11 1.17 -2.13
C THR A 201 16.65 -0.25 -2.24
N TYR A 202 15.76 -1.21 -2.56
CA TYR A 202 16.04 -2.63 -2.51
C TYR A 202 15.74 -3.28 -3.86
N ARG A 203 16.55 -4.30 -4.19
CA ARG A 203 16.35 -5.17 -5.34
C ARG A 203 15.12 -6.04 -5.08
N THR A 204 14.16 -5.98 -6.01
CA THR A 204 12.96 -6.83 -6.08
C THR A 204 12.80 -7.31 -7.53
N ASN A 205 11.93 -8.29 -7.76
CA ASN A 205 11.69 -8.86 -9.09
C ASN A 205 10.45 -8.26 -9.79
N ASP A 206 9.96 -7.15 -9.27
CA ASP A 206 8.79 -6.39 -9.72
C ASP A 206 9.20 -4.94 -10.03
N GLN A 207 8.24 -4.11 -10.42
CA GLN A 207 8.42 -2.69 -10.77
C GLN A 207 8.11 -1.75 -9.60
N SER A 208 7.94 -2.25 -8.37
CA SER A 208 7.64 -1.42 -7.20
C SER A 208 8.70 -0.33 -6.95
N THR A 209 8.23 0.85 -6.52
CA THR A 209 9.03 2.04 -6.21
C THR A 209 8.60 2.63 -4.86
N ASN A 210 9.47 3.44 -4.27
CA ASN A 210 9.16 4.28 -3.12
C ASN A 210 8.72 5.65 -3.63
N CYS A 211 7.44 5.95 -3.46
CA CYS A 211 6.77 7.14 -3.97
C CYS A 211 6.22 7.98 -2.81
N TRP A 212 6.89 9.09 -2.49
CA TRP A 212 6.63 9.86 -1.27
C TRP A 212 5.22 10.47 -1.21
N TRP A 213 4.69 10.93 -2.35
CA TRP A 213 3.37 11.55 -2.38
C TRP A 213 2.26 10.48 -2.29
N VAL A 214 2.49 9.28 -2.83
CA VAL A 214 1.60 8.13 -2.57
C VAL A 214 1.68 7.74 -1.09
N ALA A 215 2.85 7.80 -0.48
CA ALA A 215 3.00 7.52 0.95
C ALA A 215 2.24 8.54 1.81
N ALA A 216 2.19 9.81 1.41
CA ALA A 216 1.39 10.83 2.08
C ALA A 216 -0.12 10.56 1.95
N LEU A 217 -0.62 10.21 0.76
CA LEU A 217 -2.03 9.94 0.51
C LEU A 217 -2.50 8.62 1.13
N ALA A 218 -1.67 7.58 1.05
CA ALA A 218 -1.96 6.22 1.50
C ALA A 218 -1.26 5.88 2.82
N PHE A 219 -0.99 6.88 3.67
CA PHE A 219 -0.57 6.71 5.06
C PHE A 219 0.70 5.86 5.31
N GLY A 220 1.62 5.82 4.35
CA GLY A 220 2.87 5.06 4.40
C GLY A 220 2.97 3.92 3.37
N GLU A 221 1.88 3.58 2.68
CA GLU A 221 1.86 2.47 1.72
C GLU A 221 2.60 2.75 0.40
N GLY A 222 2.93 4.02 0.16
CA GLY A 222 3.76 4.43 -0.98
C GLY A 222 5.25 4.08 -0.85
N TRP A 223 5.73 3.60 0.30
CA TRP A 223 7.07 3.00 0.43
C TRP A 223 7.08 1.57 -0.13
N HIS A 224 6.64 1.44 -1.38
CA HIS A 224 6.17 0.18 -1.93
C HIS A 224 7.33 -0.74 -2.33
N ASN A 225 8.45 -0.18 -2.80
CA ASN A 225 9.67 -0.97 -3.01
C ASN A 225 10.22 -1.57 -1.70
N ASN A 226 10.16 -0.83 -0.60
CA ASN A 226 10.53 -1.37 0.71
C ASN A 226 9.60 -2.51 1.14
N HIS A 227 8.30 -2.32 0.92
CA HIS A 227 7.26 -3.32 1.21
C HIS A 227 7.47 -4.60 0.40
N HIS A 228 7.64 -4.51 -0.93
CA HIS A 228 7.87 -5.68 -1.78
C HIS A 228 9.20 -6.39 -1.48
N ALA A 229 10.23 -5.67 -1.03
CA ALA A 229 11.47 -6.28 -0.56
C ALA A 229 11.32 -7.03 0.76
N PHE A 230 10.47 -6.55 1.66
CA PHE A 230 10.22 -7.16 2.96
C PHE A 230 8.72 -7.23 3.29
N PRO A 231 7.92 -8.07 2.60
CA PRO A 231 6.45 -8.06 2.75
C PRO A 231 5.99 -8.36 4.18
N PHE A 232 6.79 -9.13 4.93
CA PHE A 232 6.52 -9.45 6.32
C PHE A 232 6.75 -8.30 7.31
N SER A 233 7.32 -7.17 6.87
CA SER A 233 7.66 -6.04 7.74
C SER A 233 6.41 -5.29 8.19
N ALA A 234 6.32 -4.96 9.47
CA ALA A 234 5.25 -4.10 9.98
C ALA A 234 5.48 -2.61 9.69
N ARG A 235 6.68 -2.26 9.18
CA ARG A 235 7.12 -0.91 8.86
C ARG A 235 7.54 -0.87 7.39
N HIS A 236 6.93 -0.01 6.59
CA HIS A 236 7.30 0.17 5.17
C HIS A 236 8.30 1.31 5.01
N GLY A 237 8.19 2.39 5.78
CA GLY A 237 9.16 3.48 5.76
C GLY A 237 10.42 3.14 6.53
N LEU A 238 11.43 2.55 5.88
CA LEU A 238 12.65 2.02 6.53
C LEU A 238 13.77 3.05 6.69
N ARG A 239 13.70 4.19 6.02
CA ARG A 239 14.60 5.35 6.21
C ARG A 239 13.96 6.39 7.14
N TRP A 240 14.79 7.29 7.67
CA TRP A 240 14.35 8.28 8.67
C TRP A 240 13.34 9.29 8.11
N PHE A 241 13.44 9.63 6.82
CA PHE A 241 12.53 10.56 6.13
C PHE A 241 11.29 9.87 5.53
N GLU A 242 11.23 8.55 5.58
CA GLU A 242 10.11 7.79 5.04
C GLU A 242 8.99 7.72 6.08
N ILE A 243 8.14 8.76 6.10
CA ILE A 243 7.02 8.89 7.04
C ILE A 243 6.01 7.77 6.81
N ASP A 244 5.73 7.00 7.86
CA ASP A 244 4.81 5.86 7.83
C ASP A 244 3.83 6.00 9.00
N VAL A 245 2.66 6.59 8.70
CA VAL A 245 1.64 6.91 9.70
C VAL A 245 1.09 5.62 10.33
N THR A 246 0.92 4.58 9.54
CA THR A 246 0.46 3.27 10.01
C THR A 246 1.48 2.62 10.95
N TRP A 247 2.79 2.81 10.72
CA TRP A 247 3.81 2.34 11.65
C TRP A 247 3.73 3.03 13.03
N TRP A 248 3.39 4.32 13.08
CA TRP A 248 3.18 5.00 14.36
C TRP A 248 2.03 4.36 15.15
N HIS A 249 0.97 3.91 14.48
CA HIS A 249 -0.12 3.16 15.12
C HIS A 249 0.31 1.80 15.62
N VAL A 250 1.11 1.07 14.84
CA VAL A 250 1.71 -0.19 15.29
C VAL A 250 2.46 0.03 16.60
N LYS A 251 3.30 1.08 16.68
CA LYS A 251 4.03 1.41 17.90
C LYS A 251 3.13 1.79 19.07
N ALA A 252 2.08 2.58 18.83
CA ALA A 252 1.11 2.93 19.86
C ALA A 252 0.37 1.70 20.40
N LEU A 253 -0.08 0.79 19.52
CA LEU A 253 -0.76 -0.45 19.91
C LEU A 253 0.18 -1.42 20.65
N GLU A 254 1.45 -1.48 20.27
CA GLU A 254 2.47 -2.26 20.98
C GLU A 254 2.70 -1.71 22.40
N LEU A 255 2.81 -0.39 22.54
CA LEU A 255 2.93 0.29 23.85
C LEU A 255 1.72 0.00 24.75
N LEU A 256 0.52 -0.01 24.18
CA LEU A 256 -0.73 -0.34 24.87
C LEU A 256 -0.95 -1.85 25.07
N ARG A 257 -0.01 -2.71 24.64
CA ARG A 257 -0.11 -4.19 24.68
C ARG A 257 -1.30 -4.77 23.90
N LEU A 258 -1.83 -4.00 22.95
CA LEU A 258 -2.88 -4.38 22.01
C LEU A 258 -2.33 -5.03 20.74
N ALA A 259 -1.02 -4.91 20.50
CA ALA A 259 -0.29 -5.61 19.46
C ALA A 259 0.95 -6.31 20.03
N ASP A 260 1.31 -7.46 19.45
CA ASP A 260 2.57 -8.16 19.72
C ASP A 260 3.13 -8.81 18.45
N ARG A 261 4.28 -9.49 18.57
CA ARG A 261 4.96 -10.21 17.47
C ARG A 261 5.23 -9.33 16.24
N VAL A 262 5.56 -8.05 16.46
CA VAL A 262 5.90 -7.09 15.41
C VAL A 262 7.20 -7.51 14.72
N ARG A 263 7.16 -7.68 13.40
CA ARG A 263 8.28 -8.15 12.58
C ARG A 263 8.91 -7.00 11.81
N LEU A 264 10.24 -6.98 11.77
CA LEU A 264 11.04 -6.00 11.03
C LEU A 264 12.19 -6.72 10.31
N PRO A 265 12.62 -6.22 9.14
CA PRO A 265 13.77 -6.78 8.45
C PRO A 265 15.06 -6.47 9.23
N SER A 266 15.91 -7.48 9.40
CA SER A 266 17.21 -7.30 10.04
C SER A 266 18.12 -6.41 9.18
N ARG A 267 19.13 -5.78 9.80
CA ARG A 267 20.12 -5.00 9.05
C ARG A 267 20.84 -5.82 7.99
N LEU A 268 21.07 -7.12 8.24
CA LEU A 268 21.68 -8.01 7.28
C LEU A 268 20.77 -8.24 6.06
N MET A 269 19.47 -8.47 6.29
CA MET A 269 18.48 -8.59 5.21
C MET A 269 18.43 -7.31 4.36
N GLN A 270 18.37 -6.14 5.01
CA GLN A 270 18.39 -4.84 4.33
C GLN A 270 19.65 -4.65 3.49
N ARG A 271 20.84 -4.94 4.03
CA ARG A 271 22.12 -4.83 3.30
C ARG A 271 22.18 -5.78 2.09
N ARG A 272 21.66 -7.00 2.21
CA ARG A 272 21.66 -7.98 1.11
C ARG A 272 20.83 -7.52 -0.08
N LEU A 273 19.66 -6.92 0.16
CA LEU A 273 18.78 -6.48 -0.91
C LEU A 273 19.07 -5.05 -1.38
N ALA A 274 19.73 -4.22 -0.57
CA ALA A 274 20.03 -2.84 -0.96
C ALA A 274 20.80 -2.78 -2.29
N TYR A 275 20.46 -1.83 -3.15
CA TYR A 275 21.33 -1.50 -4.27
C TYR A 275 22.69 -1.05 -3.73
N ALA A 276 23.77 -1.59 -4.28
CA ALA A 276 25.10 -1.19 -3.87
C ALA A 276 25.30 0.29 -4.17
N ASN A 277 25.63 1.09 -3.16
CA ASN A 277 26.12 2.43 -3.42
C ASN A 277 27.42 2.31 -4.22
N VAL A 278 27.55 3.01 -5.34
CA VAL A 278 28.79 3.05 -6.14
C VAL A 278 30.00 3.37 -5.25
N ARG A 279 29.81 4.21 -4.21
CA ARG A 279 30.80 4.49 -3.15
C ARG A 279 31.18 3.28 -2.30
N SER A 280 30.24 2.39 -1.99
CA SER A 280 30.51 1.18 -1.19
C SER A 280 31.26 0.10 -1.97
N LEU A 281 31.00 -0.02 -3.27
CA LEU A 281 31.79 -0.84 -4.19
C LEU A 281 33.21 -0.29 -4.33
N GLY A 282 33.36 1.03 -4.49
CA GLY A 282 34.68 1.68 -4.52
C GLY A 282 35.48 1.45 -3.23
N ALA A 283 34.84 1.56 -2.06
CA ALA A 283 35.48 1.32 -0.77
C ALA A 283 35.83 -0.16 -0.56
N SER A 284 34.96 -1.10 -0.95
CA SER A 284 35.27 -2.54 -0.88
C SER A 284 36.35 -2.98 -1.86
N LEU A 285 36.39 -2.39 -3.06
CA LEU A 285 37.43 -2.66 -4.05
C LEU A 285 38.77 -2.04 -3.63
N ALA A 286 38.78 -0.84 -3.05
CA ALA A 286 39.98 -0.22 -2.49
C ALA A 286 40.52 -1.02 -1.29
N ALA A 287 39.63 -1.45 -0.39
CA ALA A 287 40.00 -2.31 0.74
C ALA A 287 40.53 -3.69 0.28
N ALA A 288 39.93 -4.29 -0.74
CA ALA A 288 40.40 -5.56 -1.32
C ALA A 288 41.74 -5.42 -2.08
N ARG A 289 42.09 -4.22 -2.54
CA ARG A 289 43.38 -3.90 -3.17
C ARG A 289 44.47 -3.47 -2.17
N GLY A 290 44.13 -3.34 -0.89
CA GLY A 290 45.06 -2.84 0.14
C GLY A 290 45.30 -1.33 0.10
N ASP A 291 44.53 -0.59 -0.71
CA ASP A 291 44.68 0.86 -0.83
C ASP A 291 44.00 1.55 0.37
N LYS A 292 44.80 2.22 1.20
CA LYS A 292 44.27 3.08 2.26
C LYS A 292 43.58 4.28 1.61
N VAL A 293 42.24 4.29 1.62
CA VAL A 293 41.46 5.48 1.24
C VAL A 293 41.79 6.60 2.24
N ARG A 294 42.59 7.59 1.81
CA ARG A 294 42.83 8.79 2.60
C ARG A 294 41.56 9.64 2.64
N ALA A 295 41.23 10.09 3.84
CA ALA A 295 40.09 10.93 4.12
C ALA A 295 40.54 12.39 4.10
N ASP A 296 40.65 13.00 2.92
CA ASP A 296 40.69 14.45 2.79
C ASP A 296 40.01 14.90 1.49
N GLY A 297 38.89 15.59 1.67
CA GLY A 297 38.18 16.26 0.59
C GLY A 297 38.86 17.58 0.26
N THR A 298 39.85 17.55 -0.63
CA THR A 298 40.35 18.74 -1.33
C THR A 298 40.83 18.31 -2.71
N GLY A 299 40.21 18.85 -3.76
CA GLY A 299 40.63 18.61 -5.14
C GLY A 299 41.93 19.32 -5.50
N MET A 300 42.63 18.78 -6.49
CA MET A 300 43.33 19.47 -7.60
C MET A 300 44.05 18.39 -8.44
N TYR A 301 43.74 18.30 -9.74
CA TYR A 301 44.50 18.86 -10.87
C TYR A 301 45.88 18.22 -11.15
N THR A 302 45.93 17.57 -12.32
CA THR A 302 47.05 17.43 -13.30
C THR A 302 48.40 16.85 -12.86
N GLY A 303 48.82 15.80 -13.57
CA GLY A 303 50.19 15.27 -13.53
C GLY A 303 50.52 14.34 -14.70
N ALA A 304 50.84 14.96 -15.84
CA ALA A 304 51.68 14.51 -16.97
C ALA A 304 51.79 13.00 -17.32
N ALA A 305 51.30 12.67 -18.52
CA ALA A 305 51.70 11.47 -19.27
C ALA A 305 53.20 11.53 -19.64
N ARG A 306 53.99 10.56 -19.17
CA ARG A 306 55.32 10.27 -19.72
C ARG A 306 55.20 9.17 -20.78
N ARG A 307 55.52 9.50 -22.04
CA ARG A 307 55.81 8.53 -23.11
C ARG A 307 57.10 7.76 -22.79
N PRO A 308 57.18 6.46 -23.08
CA PRO A 308 58.46 5.76 -23.09
C PRO A 308 59.17 5.95 -24.43
N THR A 309 60.39 6.47 -24.38
CA THR A 309 61.37 6.44 -25.48
C THR A 309 61.90 5.02 -25.63
N ARG A 310 61.75 4.44 -26.82
CA ARG A 310 62.52 3.27 -27.27
C ARG A 310 63.93 3.73 -27.62
N SER A 311 64.95 3.05 -27.10
CA SER A 311 66.31 3.06 -27.63
C SER A 311 66.68 1.62 -27.97
N THR A 312 67.01 1.43 -29.23
CA THR A 312 67.77 0.33 -29.80
C THR A 312 69.26 0.70 -29.78
N ALA A 313 70.10 -0.33 -29.63
CA ALA A 313 71.57 -0.35 -29.70
C ALA A 313 72.30 0.22 -28.47
#